data_AF-A0A851GI10-F1
#
_entry.id   AF-A0A851GI10-F1
#
_cell.length_a   1.000
_cell.length_b   1.000
_cell.length_c   1.000
_cell.angle_alpha   90.00
_cell.angle_beta   90.00
_cell.angle_gamma   90.00
#
_symmetry.space_group_name_H-M   'P 1'
#
loop_
_entity.id
_entity.type
_entity.pdbx_description
1 polymer ?
#
loop_
_entity_poly.entity_id
_entity_poly.type
_entity_poly.pdbx_seq_one_letter_code
_entity_poly.pdbx_strand_id
1 'polypeptide(L)'
;MTEFCELNETHFFPGAITGCETIRPPFTLYGLIMTQAKCNFYGICREVTDSEYPELKAMINRNEKIRFFASYIFKGNVRYDYLGELPTLSIDQARNKARYLARSNEDETAYEYIPF
;
A
#
# COMPACT_ATOMS: atom_id res chain seq x y z
N MET A 1 24.14 35.89 -8.41
CA MET A 1 22.69 35.81 -8.68
C MET A 1 22.39 34.37 -8.99
N THR A 2 21.88 33.64 -8.01
CA THR A 2 21.41 32.26 -8.19
C THR A 2 19.93 32.40 -8.50
N GLU A 3 19.55 32.13 -9.74
CA GLU A 3 18.15 32.19 -10.17
C GLU A 3 17.36 31.17 -9.33
N PHE A 4 16.52 31.70 -8.44
CA PHE A 4 15.41 30.94 -7.88
C PHE A 4 14.43 30.72 -9.02
N CYS A 5 14.53 29.56 -9.69
CA CYS A 5 13.42 29.07 -10.49
C CYS A 5 12.23 28.91 -9.54
N GLU A 6 11.27 29.84 -9.63
CA GLU A 6 9.94 29.68 -9.06
C GLU A 6 9.28 28.47 -9.75
N LEU A 7 9.50 27.29 -9.18
CA LEU A 7 8.86 26.03 -9.57
C LEU A 7 7.39 26.06 -9.11
N ASN A 8 6.58 26.87 -9.79
CA ASN A 8 5.12 26.74 -9.82
C ASN A 8 4.66 25.61 -10.75
N GLU A 9 5.56 24.68 -11.10
CA GLU A 9 5.18 23.40 -11.71
C GLU A 9 4.82 22.43 -10.59
N THR A 10 3.54 22.10 -10.44
CA THR A 10 3.12 20.88 -9.77
C THR A 10 3.83 19.71 -10.45
N HIS A 11 4.93 19.24 -9.86
CA HIS A 11 5.70 18.12 -10.39
C HIS A 11 4.80 16.89 -10.47
N PHE A 12 4.48 16.48 -11.69
CA PHE A 12 3.63 15.34 -11.94
C PHE A 12 4.47 14.07 -11.92
N PHE A 13 4.02 13.06 -11.17
CA PHE A 13 4.64 11.74 -11.09
C PHE A 13 3.69 10.73 -11.74
N PRO A 14 3.79 10.50 -13.07
CA PRO A 14 2.90 9.58 -13.76
C PRO A 14 2.91 8.20 -13.10
N GLY A 15 1.73 7.62 -12.89
CA GLY A 15 1.60 6.29 -12.28
C GLY A 15 1.86 6.23 -10.76
N ALA A 16 2.21 7.34 -10.10
CA ALA A 16 2.28 7.37 -8.64
C ALA A 16 0.89 7.12 -8.04
N ILE A 17 0.81 6.19 -7.10
CA ILE A 17 -0.41 5.79 -6.42
C ILE A 17 -0.80 6.89 -5.44
N THR A 18 -1.93 7.52 -5.71
CA THR A 18 -2.52 8.55 -4.85
C THR A 18 -3.45 7.87 -3.85
N GLY A 19 -3.00 7.73 -2.60
CA GLY A 19 -3.75 7.08 -1.50
C GLY A 19 -5.13 7.66 -1.11
N CYS A 20 -5.69 8.61 -1.87
CA CYS A 20 -7.00 9.23 -1.61
C CYS A 20 -8.00 9.15 -2.76
N GLU A 21 -7.70 8.45 -3.86
CA GLU A 21 -8.65 8.41 -4.98
C GLU A 21 -9.65 7.25 -4.83
N THR A 22 -10.88 7.52 -5.26
CA THR A 22 -12.00 6.59 -5.46
C THR A 22 -11.60 5.36 -6.28
N ILE A 23 -10.48 5.46 -7.00
CA ILE A 23 -9.85 4.40 -7.78
C ILE A 23 -8.51 4.07 -7.11
N ARG A 24 -8.45 2.90 -6.48
CA ARG A 24 -7.18 2.32 -6.03
C ARG A 24 -6.63 1.50 -7.20
N PRO A 25 -5.44 1.79 -7.74
CA PRO A 25 -4.81 0.91 -8.71
C PRO A 25 -4.16 -0.28 -8.02
N PRO A 26 -4.02 -1.43 -8.71
CA PRO A 26 -3.27 -2.56 -8.19
C PRO A 26 -1.79 -2.19 -8.07
N PHE A 27 -1.08 -2.84 -7.14
CA PHE A 27 0.35 -2.58 -7.04
C PHE A 27 1.09 -3.08 -8.27
N THR A 28 1.89 -2.17 -8.83
CA THR A 28 2.87 -2.47 -9.87
C THR A 28 4.22 -1.94 -9.41
N LEU A 29 5.30 -2.56 -9.87
CA LEU A 29 6.65 -2.09 -9.53
C LEU A 29 6.84 -0.63 -9.95
N TYR A 30 6.39 -0.28 -11.17
CA TYR A 30 6.43 1.09 -11.67
C TYR A 30 5.64 2.04 -10.78
N GLY A 31 4.39 1.70 -10.43
CA GLY A 31 3.56 2.57 -9.59
C GLY A 31 4.15 2.81 -8.21
N LEU A 32 4.70 1.77 -7.58
CA LEU A 32 5.38 1.88 -6.28
C LEU A 32 6.64 2.76 -6.35
N ILE A 33 7.48 2.59 -7.38
CA ILE A 33 8.68 3.41 -7.59
C ILE A 33 8.32 4.88 -7.83
N MET A 34 7.32 5.15 -8.67
CA MET A 34 6.86 6.52 -8.93
C MET A 34 6.26 7.17 -7.69
N THR A 35 5.58 6.40 -6.86
CA THR A 35 5.09 6.87 -5.56
C THR A 35 6.23 7.19 -4.60
N GLN A 36 7.27 6.36 -4.55
CA GLN A 36 8.48 6.61 -3.76
C GLN A 36 9.22 7.86 -4.22
N ALA A 37 9.36 8.07 -5.53
CA ALA A 37 9.95 9.28 -6.10
C ALA A 37 9.16 10.53 -5.69
N LYS A 38 7.82 10.48 -5.77
CA LYS A 38 6.93 11.55 -5.29
C LYS A 38 7.12 11.82 -3.81
N CYS A 39 7.16 10.77 -2.98
CA CYS A 39 7.37 10.89 -1.53
C CYS A 39 8.72 11.52 -1.21
N ASN A 40 9.78 11.12 -1.92
CA ASN A 40 11.12 11.68 -1.78
C ASN A 40 11.17 13.17 -2.16
N PHE A 41 10.51 13.54 -3.25
CA PHE A 41 10.48 14.90 -3.76
C PHE A 41 9.76 15.87 -2.82
N TYR A 42 8.54 15.51 -2.40
CA TYR A 42 7.74 16.35 -1.50
C TYR A 42 8.10 16.20 -0.02
N GLY A 43 8.97 15.24 0.32
CA GLY A 43 9.31 14.93 1.70
C GLY A 43 8.13 14.41 2.53
N ILE A 44 7.23 13.65 1.89
CA ILE A 44 6.02 13.11 2.52
C ILE A 44 6.13 11.59 2.70
N CYS A 45 5.24 11.06 3.54
CA CYS A 45 5.02 9.63 3.70
C CYS A 45 3.63 9.26 3.18
N ARG A 46 3.48 8.03 2.68
CA ARG A 46 2.20 7.57 2.13
C ARG A 46 1.93 6.12 2.43
N GLU A 47 0.71 5.87 2.91
CA GLU A 47 0.11 4.55 2.91
C GLU A 47 -0.71 4.38 1.62
N VAL A 48 -0.53 3.24 0.96
CA VAL A 48 -1.33 2.84 -0.20
C VAL A 48 -1.83 1.41 -0.03
N THR A 49 -2.96 1.09 -0.63
CA THR A 49 -3.60 -0.24 -0.57
C THR A 49 -3.65 -0.84 -1.97
N ASP A 50 -3.33 -2.12 -2.09
CA ASP A 50 -3.48 -2.86 -3.35
C ASP A 50 -4.98 -3.08 -3.63
N SER A 51 -5.45 -2.74 -4.83
CA SER A 51 -6.86 -2.89 -5.17
C SER A 51 -7.30 -4.32 -5.46
N GLU A 52 -6.40 -5.18 -5.92
CA GLU A 52 -6.67 -6.60 -6.18
C GLU A 52 -6.55 -7.43 -4.89
N TYR A 53 -5.76 -6.94 -3.94
CA TYR A 53 -5.51 -7.57 -2.64
C TYR A 53 -5.70 -6.51 -1.54
N PRO A 54 -6.95 -6.17 -1.15
CA PRO A 54 -7.23 -5.14 -0.15
C PRO A 54 -6.54 -5.36 1.20
N GLU A 55 -6.21 -6.62 1.50
CA GLU A 55 -5.43 -7.04 2.66
C GLU A 55 -3.95 -6.61 2.59
N LEU A 56 -3.43 -6.22 1.43
CA LEU A 56 -2.05 -5.78 1.25
C LEU A 56 -1.97 -4.25 1.23
N LYS A 57 -1.14 -3.71 2.12
CA LYS A 57 -0.78 -2.29 2.15
C LYS A 57 0.72 -2.10 1.96
N ALA A 58 1.10 -0.93 1.45
CA ALA A 58 2.48 -0.48 1.40
C ALA A 58 2.63 0.87 2.09
N MET A 59 3.63 0.98 2.96
CA MET A 59 4.10 2.23 3.54
C MET A 59 5.32 2.71 2.77
N ILE A 60 5.22 3.92 2.23
CA ILE A 60 6.20 4.54 1.35
C ILE A 60 6.66 5.84 2.01
N ASN A 61 7.88 5.82 2.55
CA ASN A 61 8.43 6.92 3.32
C ASN A 61 9.67 7.51 2.64
N ARG A 62 9.94 8.79 2.87
CA ARG A 62 11.13 9.47 2.33
C ARG A 62 12.41 8.72 2.71
N ASN A 63 13.25 8.43 1.72
CA ASN A 63 14.58 7.80 1.87
C ASN A 63 14.57 6.42 2.55
N GLU A 64 13.39 5.79 2.68
CA GLU A 64 13.26 4.43 3.20
C GLU A 64 12.91 3.46 2.08
N LYS A 65 13.04 2.16 2.37
CA LYS A 65 12.50 1.11 1.52
C LYS A 65 10.98 1.07 1.66
N ILE A 66 10.32 0.64 0.58
CA ILE A 66 8.87 0.41 0.57
C ILE A 66 8.57 -0.81 1.43
N ARG A 67 7.79 -0.62 2.50
CA ARG A 67 7.44 -1.67 3.47
C ARG A 67 6.04 -2.19 3.21
N PHE A 68 5.89 -3.51 3.16
CA PHE A 68 4.61 -4.17 2.97
C PHE A 68 4.01 -4.61 4.32
N PHE A 69 2.70 -4.45 4.44
CA PHE A 69 1.92 -4.85 5.61
C PHE A 69 0.67 -5.61 5.18
N ALA A 70 0.30 -6.63 5.94
CA ALA A 70 -1.04 -7.21 5.88
C ALA A 70 -1.98 -6.40 6.75
N SER A 71 -3.23 -6.21 6.30
CA SER A 71 -4.32 -5.53 7.00
C SER A 71 -5.52 -6.47 7.04
N TYR A 72 -5.94 -6.91 8.22
CA TYR A 72 -7.05 -7.85 8.38
C TYR A 72 -7.79 -7.62 9.71
N ILE A 73 -9.00 -8.15 9.84
CA ILE A 73 -9.76 -8.10 11.10
C ILE A 73 -9.46 -9.37 11.88
N PHE A 74 -9.14 -9.23 13.17
CA PHE A 74 -8.96 -10.35 14.08
C PHE A 74 -9.68 -10.04 15.38
N LYS A 75 -10.65 -10.89 15.77
CA LYS A 75 -11.48 -10.69 16.97
C LYS A 75 -12.09 -9.28 17.02
N GLY A 76 -12.68 -8.85 15.90
CA GLY A 76 -13.30 -7.53 15.75
C GLY A 76 -12.35 -6.32 15.71
N ASN A 77 -11.02 -6.53 15.74
CA ASN A 77 -10.03 -5.44 15.70
C ASN A 77 -9.24 -5.47 14.39
N VAL A 78 -9.02 -4.30 13.78
CA VAL A 78 -8.11 -4.19 12.63
C VAL A 78 -6.66 -4.40 13.09
N ARG A 79 -5.97 -5.34 12.46
CA ARG A 79 -4.56 -5.67 12.69
C ARG A 79 -3.72 -5.31 11.47
N TYR A 80 -2.48 -4.93 11.75
CA TYR A 80 -1.46 -4.64 10.75
C TYR A 80 -0.19 -5.43 11.06
N ASP A 81 0.17 -6.37 10.18
CA ASP A 81 1.36 -7.20 10.35
C ASP A 81 2.41 -6.90 9.28
N TYR A 82 3.66 -6.70 9.70
CA TYR A 82 4.77 -6.44 8.79
C TYR A 82 5.13 -7.70 7.99
N LEU A 83 5.24 -7.57 6.66
CA LEU A 83 5.52 -8.71 5.76
C LEU A 83 6.95 -8.75 5.25
N GLY A 84 7.59 -7.58 5.18
CA GLY A 84 8.88 -7.37 4.54
C GLY A 84 8.89 -6.10 3.69
N GLU A 85 9.92 -5.95 2.87
CA GLU A 85 10.20 -4.71 2.16
C GLU A 85 10.74 -4.97 0.75
N LEU A 86 10.40 -4.09 -0.18
CA LEU A 86 10.87 -4.15 -1.56
C LEU A 86 12.36 -3.73 -1.62
N PRO A 87 13.23 -4.39 -2.41
CA PRO A 87 12.96 -5.53 -3.30
C PRO A 87 13.14 -6.91 -2.66
N THR A 88 13.50 -7.00 -1.39
CA THR A 88 13.73 -8.28 -0.68
C THR A 88 12.50 -9.18 -0.70
N LEU A 89 11.30 -8.58 -0.60
CA LEU A 89 10.02 -9.23 -0.80
C LEU A 89 9.38 -8.69 -2.08
N SER A 90 9.06 -9.57 -3.04
CA SER A 90 8.34 -9.14 -4.25
C SER A 90 6.87 -8.82 -3.96
N ILE A 91 6.22 -8.08 -4.86
CA ILE A 91 4.79 -7.75 -4.76
C ILE A 91 3.95 -9.03 -4.68
N ASP A 92 4.21 -10.02 -5.53
CA ASP A 92 3.45 -11.27 -5.54
C ASP A 92 3.66 -12.11 -4.28
N GLN A 93 4.89 -12.12 -3.74
CA GLN A 93 5.15 -12.74 -2.44
C GLN A 93 4.41 -12.02 -1.31
N ALA A 94 4.38 -10.68 -1.34
CA ALA A 94 3.66 -9.88 -0.35
C ALA A 94 2.14 -10.14 -0.44
N ARG A 95 1.57 -10.20 -1.65
CA ARG A 95 0.16 -10.55 -1.89
C ARG A 95 -0.19 -11.92 -1.32
N ASN A 96 0.62 -12.93 -1.63
CA ASN A 96 0.40 -14.30 -1.13
C ASN A 96 0.46 -14.36 0.41
N LYS A 97 1.43 -13.68 1.03
CA LYS A 97 1.54 -13.62 2.50
C LYS A 97 0.37 -12.87 3.14
N ALA A 98 -0.02 -11.72 2.60
CA ALA A 98 -1.13 -10.93 3.11
C ALA A 98 -2.43 -11.72 3.06
N ARG A 99 -2.72 -12.34 1.91
CA ARG A 99 -3.90 -13.18 1.71
C ARG A 99 -3.94 -14.38 2.66
N TYR A 100 -2.81 -15.02 2.87
CA TYR A 100 -2.70 -16.14 3.81
C TYR A 100 -3.03 -15.70 5.24
N LEU A 101 -2.48 -14.58 5.70
CA LEU A 101 -2.77 -14.04 7.04
C LEU A 101 -4.23 -13.62 7.19
N ALA A 102 -4.78 -12.94 6.19
CA ALA A 102 -6.18 -12.51 6.21
C ALA A 102 -7.11 -13.73 6.31
N ARG A 103 -6.92 -14.77 5.49
CA ARG A 103 -7.75 -15.99 5.52
C ARG A 103 -7.57 -16.84 6.76
N SER A 104 -6.35 -16.92 7.30
CA SER A 104 -6.09 -17.72 8.51
C SER A 104 -6.69 -17.09 9.77
N ASN A 105 -7.04 -15.80 9.69
CA ASN A 105 -7.62 -15.02 10.78
C ASN A 105 -9.00 -14.46 10.43
N GLU A 106 -9.58 -14.86 9.29
CA GLU A 106 -11.01 -14.69 9.08
C GLU A 106 -11.67 -15.41 10.24
N ASP A 107 -12.32 -14.64 11.13
CA ASP A 107 -13.18 -15.22 12.15
C ASP A 107 -14.09 -16.20 11.39
N GLU A 108 -14.15 -17.47 11.84
CA GLU A 108 -15.19 -18.39 11.42
C GLU A 108 -16.52 -17.79 11.92
N THR A 109 -16.99 -16.70 11.33
CA THR A 109 -18.41 -16.48 11.21
C THR A 109 -18.86 -17.53 10.21
N ALA A 110 -19.01 -18.75 10.73
CA ALA A 110 -20.01 -19.66 10.25
C ALA A 110 -21.24 -18.79 10.02
N TYR A 111 -21.58 -18.60 8.75
CA TYR A 111 -22.94 -18.30 8.37
C TYR A 111 -23.76 -19.50 8.86
N GLU A 112 -24.07 -19.54 10.15
CA GLU A 112 -25.24 -20.24 10.65
C GLU A 112 -26.43 -19.54 9.99
N TYR A 113 -26.78 -20.10 8.84
CA TYR A 113 -28.11 -20.22 8.29
C TYR A 113 -29.20 -19.48 9.08
N ILE A 114 -29.70 -18.37 8.54
CA ILE A 114 -31.07 -17.92 8.81
C ILE A 114 -31.81 -18.01 7.47
N PRO A 115 -32.65 -19.04 7.26
CA PRO A 115 -33.58 -19.03 6.14
C PRO A 115 -34.75 -18.11 6.50
N PHE A 116 -35.24 -17.37 5.50
CA PHE A 116 -36.63 -16.91 5.46
C PHE A 116 -37.31 -17.59 4.28
#